data_AF-A0A1V6AZ35-F1
#
_entry.id   AF-A0A1V6AZ35-F1
#
_cell.length_a   1.000
_cell.length_b   1.000
_cell.length_c   1.000
_cell.angle_alpha   90.00
_cell.angle_beta   90.00
_cell.angle_gamma   90.00
#
_symmetry.space_group_name_H-M   'P 1'
#
loop_
_entity.id
_entity.type
_entity.pdbx_description
1 polymer ?
#
loop_
_entity_poly.entity_id
_entity_poly.type
_entity_poly.pdbx_seq_one_letter_code
_entity_poly.pdbx_strand_id
1 'polypeptide(L)'
;MKGTERRHLKTDQLVHGMQGVVAFFRKWRSQIVLAGLLILALGVVFAGLRIIRAEQAKSRSRTVSEILALRADLPKVPENAAKLEALAGKGKSGRLASLSLATYWMEQGRPDKAEAALSSIKDAGRDFQYYQVKSLQAEIALAKGDLDGSLAILAKIVEENPKDYLLDSVLFRQAEALELKGKEAEAVALYKKLQTEYPQSYYGYEASLKAVRMEGKPGAAALNSSPNGL
;
A
#
# COMPACT_ATOMS: atom_id res chain seq x y z
N MET A 1 -51.92 -52.70 37.90
CA MET A 1 -51.62 -53.04 36.49
C MET A 1 -51.66 -51.78 35.64
N LYS A 2 -50.52 -51.15 35.28
CA LYS A 2 -50.35 -50.08 34.24
C LYS A 2 -48.94 -49.45 34.22
N GLY A 3 -47.88 -50.24 34.40
CA GLY A 3 -46.49 -49.73 34.46
C GLY A 3 -45.55 -50.27 33.38
N THR A 4 -45.82 -51.46 32.84
CA THR A 4 -44.89 -52.19 31.98
C THR A 4 -45.11 -51.95 30.49
N GLU A 5 -46.32 -51.60 30.04
CA GLU A 5 -46.60 -51.43 28.60
C GLU A 5 -46.07 -50.12 27.98
N ARG A 6 -45.86 -49.06 28.78
CA ARG A 6 -45.37 -47.77 28.25
C ARG A 6 -43.87 -47.75 27.91
N ARG A 7 -43.09 -48.71 28.44
CA ARG A 7 -41.64 -48.79 28.14
C ARG A 7 -41.36 -49.50 26.82
N HIS A 8 -42.19 -50.44 26.39
CA HIS A 8 -41.96 -51.17 25.13
C HIS A 8 -42.29 -50.33 23.87
N LEU A 9 -43.25 -49.41 23.95
CA LEU A 9 -43.65 -48.56 22.82
C LEU A 9 -42.60 -47.50 22.42
N LYS A 10 -41.77 -47.02 23.37
CA LYS A 10 -40.66 -46.10 23.05
C LYS A 10 -39.49 -46.80 22.39
N THR A 11 -39.26 -48.07 22.73
CA THR A 11 -38.17 -48.88 22.15
C THR A 11 -38.47 -49.24 20.70
N ASP A 12 -39.72 -49.60 20.38
CA ASP A 12 -40.11 -49.94 18.99
C ASP A 12 -40.06 -48.74 18.03
N GLN A 13 -40.44 -47.53 18.46
CA GLN A 13 -40.34 -46.34 17.60
C GLN A 13 -38.88 -45.95 17.29
N LEU A 14 -37.97 -46.08 18.27
CA LEU A 14 -36.54 -45.87 18.04
C LEU A 14 -35.96 -46.94 17.12
N VAL A 15 -36.37 -48.19 17.27
CA VAL A 15 -35.93 -49.31 16.40
C VAL A 15 -36.44 -49.14 14.97
N HIS A 16 -37.68 -48.68 14.77
CA HIS A 16 -38.22 -48.42 13.42
C HIS A 16 -37.60 -47.18 12.75
N GLY A 17 -37.32 -46.12 13.53
CA GLY A 17 -36.53 -44.97 13.06
C GLY A 17 -35.11 -45.37 12.66
N MET A 18 -34.46 -46.25 13.43
CA MET A 18 -33.14 -46.80 13.09
C MET A 18 -33.17 -47.70 11.85
N GLN A 19 -34.23 -48.49 11.64
CA GLN A 19 -34.37 -49.29 10.42
C GLN A 19 -34.51 -48.43 9.16
N GLY A 20 -35.24 -47.31 9.23
CA GLY A 20 -35.35 -46.34 8.12
C GLY A 20 -34.01 -45.65 7.80
N VAL A 21 -33.25 -45.28 8.83
CA VAL A 21 -31.89 -44.72 8.69
C VAL A 21 -30.95 -45.75 8.06
N VAL A 22 -30.95 -47.00 8.52
CA VAL A 22 -30.11 -48.07 7.97
C VAL A 22 -30.47 -48.39 6.51
N ALA A 23 -31.76 -48.42 6.17
CA ALA A 23 -32.21 -48.64 4.79
C ALA A 23 -31.85 -47.45 3.87
N PHE A 24 -31.94 -46.22 4.37
CA PHE A 24 -31.52 -45.01 3.67
C PHE A 24 -30.00 -45.03 3.40
N PHE A 25 -29.19 -45.32 4.41
CA PHE A 25 -27.74 -45.47 4.26
C PHE A 25 -27.36 -46.62 3.33
N ARG A 26 -28.13 -47.71 3.28
CA ARG A 26 -27.89 -48.82 2.34
C ARG A 26 -28.25 -48.44 0.90
N LYS A 27 -29.36 -47.72 0.68
CA LYS A 27 -29.82 -47.26 -0.63
C LYS A 27 -28.92 -46.17 -1.22
N TRP A 28 -28.44 -45.24 -0.39
CA TRP A 28 -27.60 -44.11 -0.78
C TRP A 28 -26.11 -44.32 -0.48
N ARG A 29 -25.71 -45.55 -0.07
CA ARG A 29 -24.34 -45.90 0.35
C ARG A 29 -23.28 -45.40 -0.62
N SER A 30 -23.47 -45.66 -1.90
CA SER A 30 -22.51 -45.27 -2.96
C SER A 30 -22.35 -43.75 -3.04
N GLN A 31 -23.45 -42.99 -2.91
CA GLN A 31 -23.44 -41.53 -2.98
C GLN A 31 -22.85 -40.89 -1.70
N ILE A 32 -23.10 -41.47 -0.52
CA ILE A 32 -22.51 -41.01 0.74
C ILE A 32 -21.00 -41.28 0.75
N VAL A 33 -20.56 -42.45 0.26
CA VAL A 33 -19.13 -42.75 0.10
C VAL A 33 -18.47 -41.79 -0.89
N LEU A 34 -19.12 -41.52 -2.03
CA LEU A 34 -18.61 -40.58 -3.03
C LEU A 34 -18.52 -39.14 -2.48
N ALA A 35 -19.54 -38.69 -1.74
CA ALA A 35 -19.56 -37.38 -1.08
C ALA A 35 -18.47 -37.29 0.00
N GLY A 36 -18.27 -38.35 0.80
CA GLY A 36 -17.20 -38.43 1.78
C GLY A 36 -15.80 -38.36 1.14
N LEU A 37 -15.58 -39.08 0.04
CA LEU A 37 -14.34 -39.01 -0.73
C LEU A 37 -14.09 -37.62 -1.33
N LEU A 38 -15.14 -36.96 -1.83
CA LEU A 38 -15.05 -35.58 -2.33
C LEU A 38 -14.66 -34.59 -1.22
N ILE A 39 -15.28 -34.68 -0.04
CA ILE A 39 -14.95 -33.83 1.10
C ILE A 39 -13.51 -34.06 1.54
N LEU A 40 -13.05 -35.32 1.56
CA LEU A 40 -11.69 -35.66 1.95
C LEU A 40 -10.67 -35.14 0.92
N ALA A 41 -10.97 -35.26 -0.37
CA ALA A 41 -10.16 -34.69 -1.45
C ALA A 41 -10.08 -33.16 -1.35
N LEU A 42 -11.21 -32.48 -1.13
CA LEU A 42 -11.25 -31.03 -0.90
C LEU A 42 -10.47 -30.62 0.35
N GLY A 43 -10.54 -31.41 1.42
CA GLY A 43 -9.76 -31.21 2.64
C GLY A 43 -8.25 -31.30 2.41
N VAL A 44 -7.80 -32.29 1.61
CA VAL A 44 -6.39 -32.43 1.22
C VAL A 44 -5.94 -31.25 0.36
N VAL A 45 -6.74 -30.83 -0.62
CA VAL A 45 -6.42 -29.64 -1.45
C VAL A 45 -6.36 -28.38 -0.58
N PHE A 46 -7.31 -28.19 0.34
CA PHE A 46 -7.33 -27.04 1.24
C PHE A 46 -6.12 -27.03 2.19
N ALA A 47 -5.78 -28.18 2.77
CA ALA A 47 -4.60 -28.33 3.63
C ALA A 47 -3.30 -28.07 2.84
N GLY A 48 -3.18 -28.61 1.62
CA GLY A 48 -2.06 -28.36 0.72
C GLY A 48 -1.91 -26.88 0.38
N LEU A 49 -3.00 -26.19 0.03
CA LEU A 49 -3.00 -24.74 -0.21
C LEU A 49 -2.60 -23.95 1.04
N ARG A 50 -3.03 -24.37 2.23
CA ARG A 50 -2.67 -23.73 3.51
C ARG A 50 -1.19 -23.90 3.84
N ILE A 51 -0.61 -25.08 3.64
CA ILE A 51 0.81 -25.36 3.86
C ILE A 51 1.68 -24.53 2.90
N ILE A 52 1.34 -24.54 1.60
CA ILE A 52 2.07 -23.73 0.60
C ILE A 52 2.02 -22.24 0.95
N ARG A 53 0.84 -21.74 1.36
CA ARG A 53 0.69 -20.33 1.78
C ARG A 53 1.50 -20.02 3.06
N ALA A 54 1.59 -20.95 4.00
CA ALA A 54 2.36 -20.78 5.24
C ALA A 54 3.88 -20.76 4.99
N GLU A 55 4.38 -21.67 4.15
CA GLU A 55 5.80 -21.72 3.73
C GLU A 55 6.21 -20.43 3.01
N GLN A 56 5.36 -19.97 2.09
CA GLN A 56 5.56 -18.71 1.38
C GLN A 56 5.54 -17.50 2.33
N ALA A 57 4.70 -17.50 3.36
CA ALA A 57 4.67 -16.42 4.35
C ALA A 57 5.98 -16.34 5.14
N LYS A 58 6.55 -17.49 5.55
CA LYS A 58 7.83 -17.55 6.27
C LYS A 58 9.01 -17.07 5.41
N SER A 59 9.06 -17.50 4.15
CA SER A 59 10.08 -17.02 3.19
C SER A 59 9.93 -15.52 2.92
N ARG A 60 8.71 -15.02 2.71
CA ARG A 60 8.44 -13.58 2.51
C ARG A 60 8.91 -12.73 3.70
N SER A 61 8.65 -13.18 4.92
CA SER A 61 9.10 -12.46 6.11
C SER A 61 10.63 -12.36 6.16
N ARG A 62 11.35 -13.42 5.81
CA ARG A 62 12.83 -13.40 5.76
C ARG A 62 13.34 -12.38 4.74
N THR A 63 12.81 -12.38 3.52
CA THR A 63 13.23 -11.44 2.47
C THR A 63 12.93 -9.99 2.86
N VAL A 64 11.78 -9.73 3.48
CA VAL A 64 11.46 -8.37 3.97
C VAL A 64 12.44 -7.96 5.08
N SER A 65 12.71 -8.83 6.05
CA SER A 65 13.69 -8.57 7.10
C SER A 65 15.09 -8.30 6.54
N GLU A 66 15.51 -9.06 5.53
CA GLU A 66 16.79 -8.87 4.83
C GLU A 66 16.84 -7.50 4.13
N ILE A 67 15.79 -7.13 3.38
CA ILE A 67 15.71 -5.81 2.71
C ILE A 67 15.82 -4.67 3.74
N LEU A 68 15.11 -4.79 4.86
CA LEU A 68 15.14 -3.77 5.91
C LEU A 68 16.53 -3.66 6.58
N ALA A 69 17.20 -4.80 6.81
CA ALA A 69 18.56 -4.80 7.35
C ALA A 69 19.55 -4.18 6.36
N LEU A 70 19.50 -4.58 5.09
CA LEU A 70 20.35 -4.02 4.03
C LEU A 70 20.15 -2.51 3.92
N ARG A 71 18.90 -2.03 3.96
CA ARG A 71 18.57 -0.60 3.93
C ARG A 71 19.17 0.14 5.13
N ALA A 72 19.06 -0.41 6.34
CA ALA A 72 19.58 0.24 7.54
C ALA A 72 21.11 0.38 7.50
N ASP A 73 21.80 -0.58 6.88
CA ASP A 73 23.25 -0.58 6.75
C ASP A 73 23.76 0.22 5.54
N LEU A 74 22.92 0.59 4.57
CA LEU A 74 23.32 1.33 3.36
C LEU A 74 24.20 2.57 3.62
N PRO A 75 23.93 3.43 4.64
CA PRO A 75 24.77 4.58 4.91
C PRO A 75 26.21 4.19 5.30
N LYS A 76 26.39 3.01 5.90
CA LYS A 76 27.69 2.48 6.35
C LYS A 76 28.34 1.57 5.32
N VAL A 77 27.53 0.85 4.55
CA VAL A 77 27.96 -0.17 3.59
C VAL A 77 27.21 0.07 2.27
N PRO A 78 27.69 1.01 1.43
CA PRO A 78 27.06 1.33 0.14
C PRO A 78 26.97 0.13 -0.82
N GLU A 79 27.86 -0.85 -0.68
CA GLU A 79 27.84 -2.10 -1.46
C GLU A 79 26.55 -2.90 -1.30
N ASN A 80 25.83 -2.72 -0.18
CA ASN A 80 24.51 -3.34 0.03
C ASN A 80 23.47 -2.86 -1.00
N ALA A 81 23.71 -1.75 -1.70
CA ALA A 81 22.86 -1.28 -2.80
C ALA A 81 22.77 -2.34 -3.93
N ALA A 82 23.88 -3.02 -4.26
CA ALA A 82 23.88 -4.06 -5.28
C ALA A 82 23.07 -5.30 -4.83
N LYS A 83 23.10 -5.63 -3.53
CA LYS A 83 22.26 -6.70 -2.98
C LYS A 83 20.79 -6.35 -3.03
N LEU A 84 20.43 -5.10 -2.71
CA LEU A 84 19.06 -4.60 -2.85
C LEU A 84 18.60 -4.59 -4.31
N GLU A 85 19.47 -4.22 -5.24
CA GLU A 85 19.20 -4.28 -6.67
C GLU A 85 18.94 -5.72 -7.14
N ALA A 86 19.71 -6.69 -6.67
CA ALA A 86 19.48 -8.10 -6.97
C ALA A 86 18.16 -8.66 -6.40
N LEU A 87 17.60 -8.00 -5.38
CA LEU A 87 16.28 -8.29 -4.80
C LEU A 87 15.16 -7.49 -5.47
N ALA A 88 15.47 -6.35 -6.10
CA ALA A 88 14.54 -5.58 -6.90
C ALA A 88 13.99 -6.44 -8.05
N GLY A 89 12.70 -6.30 -8.34
CA GLY A 89 12.01 -7.12 -9.36
C GLY A 89 11.64 -8.55 -8.97
N LYS A 90 12.08 -9.07 -7.80
CA LYS A 90 11.71 -10.44 -7.34
C LYS A 90 10.41 -10.43 -6.51
N GLY A 91 9.29 -10.61 -7.20
CA GLY A 91 7.98 -10.80 -6.57
C GLY A 91 7.50 -9.60 -5.74
N LYS A 92 6.58 -9.82 -4.80
CA LYS A 92 5.94 -8.74 -4.03
C LYS A 92 6.92 -7.94 -3.16
N SER A 93 7.94 -8.60 -2.59
CA SER A 93 8.99 -7.94 -1.79
C SER A 93 9.96 -7.12 -2.65
N GLY A 94 10.06 -7.42 -3.95
CA GLY A 94 10.88 -6.65 -4.89
C GLY A 94 10.49 -5.18 -4.96
N ARG A 95 9.20 -4.83 -4.80
CA ARG A 95 8.76 -3.41 -4.72
C ARG A 95 9.38 -2.68 -3.55
N LEU A 96 9.50 -3.34 -2.39
CA LEU A 96 10.13 -2.76 -1.21
C LEU A 96 11.63 -2.57 -1.40
N ALA A 97 12.30 -3.53 -2.05
CA ALA A 97 13.72 -3.41 -2.38
C ALA A 97 13.96 -2.24 -3.35
N SER A 98 13.17 -2.16 -4.43
CA SER A 98 13.23 -1.05 -5.39
C SER A 98 12.96 0.31 -4.75
N LEU A 99 11.95 0.42 -3.88
CA LEU A 99 11.67 1.64 -3.11
C LEU A 99 12.85 2.02 -2.22
N SER A 100 13.39 1.06 -1.46
CA SER A 100 14.53 1.31 -0.56
C SER A 100 15.76 1.79 -1.32
N LEU A 101 16.05 1.16 -2.47
CA LEU A 101 17.17 1.53 -3.34
C LEU A 101 16.96 2.92 -3.97
N ALA A 102 15.75 3.21 -4.45
CA ALA A 102 15.42 4.50 -5.05
C ALA A 102 15.49 5.65 -4.02
N THR A 103 14.95 5.46 -2.82
CA THR A 103 15.07 6.44 -1.73
C THR A 103 16.53 6.71 -1.38
N TYR A 104 17.35 5.66 -1.26
CA TYR A 104 18.78 5.83 -1.02
C TYR A 104 19.45 6.65 -2.14
N TRP A 105 19.18 6.36 -3.40
CA TRP A 105 19.76 7.14 -4.50
C TRP A 105 19.27 8.60 -4.54
N MET A 106 18.03 8.86 -4.13
CA MET A 106 17.54 10.24 -3.94
C MET A 106 18.28 10.97 -2.83
N GLU A 107 18.53 10.32 -1.69
CA GLU A 107 19.34 10.88 -0.59
C GLU A 107 20.79 11.17 -1.04
N GLN A 108 21.34 10.38 -1.96
CA GLN A 108 22.66 10.62 -2.56
C GLN A 108 22.65 11.68 -3.69
N GLY A 109 21.51 12.31 -3.98
CA GLY A 109 21.36 13.28 -5.07
C GLY A 109 21.57 12.67 -6.46
N ARG A 110 21.23 11.39 -6.64
CA ARG A 110 21.37 10.64 -7.90
C ARG A 110 19.97 10.26 -8.44
N PRO A 111 19.17 11.23 -8.94
CA PRO A 111 17.80 10.98 -9.37
C PRO A 111 17.70 9.98 -10.53
N ASP A 112 18.67 9.93 -11.45
CA ASP A 112 18.67 8.97 -12.56
C ASP A 112 18.79 7.51 -12.08
N LYS A 113 19.60 7.27 -11.05
CA LYS A 113 19.71 5.94 -10.43
C LYS A 113 18.45 5.56 -9.67
N ALA A 114 17.80 6.54 -9.03
CA ALA A 114 16.54 6.32 -8.36
C ALA A 114 15.42 5.95 -9.35
N GLU A 115 15.36 6.65 -10.49
CA GLU A 115 14.42 6.34 -11.58
C GLU A 115 14.64 4.92 -12.13
N ALA A 116 15.90 4.55 -12.40
CA ALA A 116 16.27 3.22 -12.85
C ALA A 116 15.83 2.13 -11.84
N ALA A 117 16.03 2.36 -10.54
CA ALA A 117 15.61 1.41 -9.50
C ALA A 117 14.09 1.16 -9.50
N LEU A 118 13.28 2.20 -9.74
CA LEU A 118 11.81 2.08 -9.81
C LEU A 118 11.30 1.49 -11.13
N SER A 119 12.06 1.56 -12.22
CA SER A 119 11.65 1.02 -13.54
C SER A 119 11.37 -0.49 -13.53
N SER A 120 11.96 -1.22 -12.59
CA SER A 120 11.77 -2.65 -12.38
C SER A 120 10.42 -3.02 -11.74
N ILE A 121 9.69 -2.04 -11.19
CA ILE A 121 8.41 -2.25 -10.53
C ILE A 121 7.32 -2.38 -11.59
N LYS A 122 6.76 -3.58 -11.71
CA LYS A 122 5.54 -3.81 -12.49
C LYS A 122 4.35 -3.24 -11.72
N ASP A 123 3.46 -2.55 -12.44
CA ASP A 123 2.22 -2.03 -11.87
C ASP A 123 1.40 -3.19 -11.30
N ALA A 124 1.16 -3.17 -9.99
CA ALA A 124 0.62 -4.28 -9.23
C ALA A 124 -0.45 -3.78 -8.27
N GLY A 125 -1.52 -3.22 -8.83
CA GLY A 125 -2.69 -2.73 -8.10
C GLY A 125 -2.43 -1.44 -7.33
N ARG A 126 -3.49 -0.64 -7.15
CA ARG A 126 -3.45 0.66 -6.45
C ARG A 126 -3.46 0.50 -4.92
N ASP A 127 -2.45 -0.17 -4.40
CA ASP A 127 -2.24 -0.34 -2.95
C ASP A 127 -1.35 0.78 -2.37
N PHE A 128 -1.12 0.73 -1.06
CA PHE A 128 -0.24 1.70 -0.37
C PHE A 128 1.16 1.80 -1.00
N GLN A 129 1.73 0.70 -1.53
CA GLN A 129 3.05 0.72 -2.15
C GLN A 129 3.01 1.40 -3.53
N TYR A 130 1.92 1.23 -4.29
CA TYR A 130 1.73 1.93 -5.55
C TYR A 130 1.80 3.46 -5.37
N TYR A 131 1.10 4.01 -4.38
CA TYR A 131 1.15 5.46 -4.13
C TYR A 131 2.50 5.92 -3.58
N GLN A 132 3.20 5.12 -2.78
CA GLN A 132 4.59 5.42 -2.41
C GLN A 132 5.52 5.51 -3.62
N VAL A 133 5.39 4.58 -4.57
CA VAL A 133 6.18 4.61 -5.82
C VAL A 133 5.83 5.86 -6.62
N LYS A 134 4.55 6.20 -6.74
CA LYS A 134 4.11 7.41 -7.47
C LYS A 134 4.62 8.70 -6.83
N SER A 135 4.53 8.83 -5.52
CA SER A 135 5.08 10.00 -4.81
C SER A 135 6.59 10.12 -5.01
N LEU A 136 7.33 9.01 -4.90
CA LEU A 136 8.77 9.02 -5.15
C LEU A 136 9.12 9.32 -6.61
N GLN A 137 8.31 8.87 -7.57
CA GLN A 137 8.44 9.25 -8.99
C GLN A 137 8.26 10.76 -9.18
N ALA A 138 7.30 11.38 -8.49
CA ALA A 138 7.14 12.83 -8.52
C ALA A 138 8.35 13.55 -7.89
N GLU A 139 8.87 13.07 -6.76
CA GLU A 139 10.08 13.63 -6.14
C GLU A 139 11.32 13.50 -7.04
N ILE A 140 11.46 12.37 -7.76
CA ILE A 140 12.50 12.20 -8.79
C ILE A 140 12.32 13.22 -9.92
N ALA A 141 11.10 13.40 -10.41
CA ALA A 141 10.80 14.39 -11.44
C ALA A 141 11.17 15.82 -10.99
N LEU A 142 10.83 16.19 -9.75
CA LEU A 142 11.24 17.46 -9.15
C LEU A 142 12.77 17.62 -9.11
N ALA A 143 13.48 16.59 -8.66
CA ALA A 143 14.95 16.62 -8.60
C ALA A 143 15.60 16.75 -9.99
N LYS A 144 14.93 16.27 -11.04
CA LYS A 144 15.36 16.41 -12.44
C LYS A 144 14.91 17.73 -13.09
N GLY A 145 14.15 18.57 -12.37
CA GLY A 145 13.58 19.82 -12.89
C GLY A 145 12.33 19.63 -13.75
N ASP A 146 11.79 18.42 -13.86
CA ASP A 146 10.53 18.13 -14.54
C ASP A 146 9.34 18.47 -13.62
N LEU A 147 9.09 19.77 -13.49
CA LEU A 147 8.01 20.30 -12.66
C LEU A 147 6.62 19.88 -13.18
N ASP A 148 6.47 19.81 -14.51
CA ASP A 148 5.20 19.41 -15.14
C ASP A 148 4.88 17.94 -14.90
N GLY A 149 5.85 17.05 -15.11
CA GLY A 149 5.71 15.62 -14.83
C GLY A 149 5.43 15.36 -13.35
N SER A 150 6.14 16.06 -12.45
CA SER A 150 5.86 15.96 -11.01
C SER A 150 4.43 16.37 -10.68
N LEU A 151 3.98 17.54 -11.15
CA LEU A 151 2.64 18.06 -10.87
C LEU A 151 1.55 17.12 -11.40
N ALA A 152 1.74 16.55 -12.59
CA ALA A 152 0.80 15.60 -13.17
C ALA A 152 0.66 14.33 -12.31
N ILE A 153 1.78 13.80 -11.81
CA ILE A 153 1.78 12.61 -10.94
C ILE A 153 1.09 12.93 -9.60
N LEU A 154 1.46 14.03 -8.95
CA LEU A 154 0.91 14.42 -7.65
C LEU A 154 -0.60 14.71 -7.74
N ALA A 155 -1.03 15.43 -8.77
CA ALA A 155 -2.45 15.71 -9.01
C ALA A 155 -3.27 14.43 -9.15
N LYS A 156 -2.73 13.42 -9.84
CA LYS A 156 -3.39 12.12 -9.97
C LYS A 156 -3.53 11.38 -8.65
N ILE A 157 -2.52 11.43 -7.77
CA ILE A 157 -2.61 10.83 -6.42
C ILE A 157 -3.71 11.52 -5.61
N VAL A 158 -3.79 12.86 -5.67
CA VAL A 158 -4.81 13.64 -4.97
C VAL A 158 -6.22 13.36 -5.51
N GLU A 159 -6.37 13.26 -6.84
CA GLU A 159 -7.63 12.92 -7.50
C GLU A 159 -8.13 11.52 -7.11
N GLU A 160 -7.22 10.54 -7.05
CA GLU A 160 -7.55 9.17 -6.65
C GLU A 160 -7.94 9.06 -5.15
N ASN A 161 -7.59 10.06 -4.33
CA ASN A 161 -7.91 10.20 -2.91
C ASN A 161 -7.83 8.86 -2.12
N PRO A 162 -6.67 8.17 -2.14
CA PRO A 162 -6.50 6.91 -1.43
C PRO A 162 -6.66 7.04 0.09
N LYS A 163 -7.64 6.30 0.65
CA LYS A 163 -7.94 6.31 2.09
C LYS A 163 -6.77 5.92 2.99
N ASP A 164 -5.95 4.99 2.54
CA ASP A 164 -4.85 4.42 3.33
C ASP A 164 -3.50 5.11 3.09
N TYR A 165 -3.48 6.27 2.42
CA TYR A 165 -2.26 6.98 2.05
C TYR A 165 -2.25 8.43 2.54
N LEU A 166 -1.05 8.94 2.83
CA LEU A 166 -0.81 10.24 3.45
C LEU A 166 -0.83 11.37 2.42
N LEU A 167 -2.01 11.93 2.17
CA LEU A 167 -2.21 13.00 1.19
C LEU A 167 -1.64 14.36 1.62
N ASP A 168 -1.46 14.59 2.90
CA ASP A 168 -0.78 15.78 3.43
C ASP A 168 0.63 15.94 2.83
N SER A 169 1.41 14.85 2.78
CA SER A 169 2.73 14.84 2.16
C SER A 169 2.68 15.15 0.66
N VAL A 170 1.71 14.58 -0.05
CA VAL A 170 1.51 14.73 -1.50
C VAL A 170 1.13 16.16 -1.85
N LEU A 171 0.16 16.72 -1.13
CA LEU A 171 -0.29 18.11 -1.29
C LEU A 171 0.86 19.10 -0.98
N PHE A 172 1.69 18.80 0.01
CA PHE A 172 2.83 19.66 0.34
C PHE A 172 3.86 19.67 -0.79
N ARG A 173 4.23 18.48 -1.30
CA ARG A 173 5.11 18.36 -2.47
C ARG A 173 4.53 19.06 -3.70
N GLN A 174 3.21 18.99 -3.90
CA GLN A 174 2.55 19.66 -5.00
C GLN A 174 2.64 21.19 -4.85
N ALA A 175 2.55 21.72 -3.63
CA ALA A 175 2.71 23.14 -3.35
C ALA A 175 4.16 23.59 -3.61
N GLU A 176 5.15 22.80 -3.19
CA GLU A 176 6.56 23.06 -3.48
C GLU A 176 6.84 23.06 -5.00
N ALA A 177 6.26 22.12 -5.73
CA ALA A 177 6.36 22.05 -7.19
C ALA A 177 5.77 23.31 -7.87
N LEU A 178 4.62 23.79 -7.39
CA LEU A 178 3.99 25.02 -7.87
C LEU A 178 4.83 26.26 -7.53
N GLU A 179 5.40 26.31 -6.32
CA GLU A 179 6.32 27.37 -5.88
C GLU A 179 7.54 27.44 -6.81
N LEU A 180 8.20 26.31 -7.08
CA LEU A 180 9.35 26.22 -7.99
C LEU A 180 8.99 26.59 -9.44
N LYS A 181 7.74 26.36 -9.86
CA LYS A 181 7.22 26.75 -11.17
C LYS A 181 6.85 28.23 -11.26
N GLY A 182 6.94 28.99 -10.17
CA GLY A 182 6.56 30.40 -10.11
C GLY A 182 5.05 30.64 -10.01
N LYS A 183 4.26 29.59 -9.77
CA LYS A 183 2.80 29.67 -9.57
C LYS A 183 2.47 29.97 -8.10
N GLU A 184 2.95 31.11 -7.62
CA GLU A 184 2.91 31.45 -6.18
C GLU A 184 1.49 31.46 -5.61
N ALA A 185 0.51 32.00 -6.34
CA ALA A 185 -0.88 32.05 -5.88
C ALA A 185 -1.48 30.64 -5.70
N GLU A 186 -1.21 29.71 -6.63
CA GLU A 186 -1.65 28.32 -6.54
C GLU A 186 -0.93 27.60 -5.38
N ALA A 187 0.37 27.84 -5.20
CA ALA A 187 1.14 27.28 -4.10
C ALA A 187 0.62 27.72 -2.73
N VAL A 188 0.38 29.04 -2.54
CA VAL A 188 -0.16 29.60 -1.29
C VAL A 188 -1.55 29.03 -0.99
N ALA A 189 -2.41 28.92 -2.00
CA ALA A 189 -3.73 28.32 -1.82
C ALA A 189 -3.63 26.87 -1.31
N LEU A 190 -2.68 26.10 -1.84
CA LEU A 190 -2.48 24.71 -1.43
C LEU A 190 -1.86 24.60 -0.02
N TYR A 191 -0.91 25.47 0.33
CA TYR A 191 -0.37 25.54 1.70
C TYR A 191 -1.45 25.90 2.73
N LYS A 192 -2.34 26.84 2.42
CA LYS A 192 -3.48 27.18 3.30
C LYS A 192 -4.47 26.03 3.45
N LYS A 193 -4.73 25.30 2.36
CA LYS A 193 -5.55 24.09 2.39
C LYS A 193 -4.95 23.05 3.35
N LEU A 194 -3.64 22.80 3.26
CA LEU A 194 -2.92 21.91 4.18
C LEU A 194 -3.02 22.33 5.64
N GLN A 195 -2.84 23.62 5.92
CA GLN A 195 -2.99 24.17 7.27
C GLN A 195 -4.40 23.91 7.84
N THR A 196 -5.43 23.99 6.99
CA THR A 196 -6.83 23.86 7.41
C THR A 196 -7.27 22.40 7.54
N GLU A 197 -6.91 21.56 6.57
CA GLU A 197 -7.36 20.17 6.50
C GLU A 197 -6.46 19.21 7.31
N TYR A 198 -5.18 19.56 7.49
CA TYR A 198 -4.20 18.72 8.19
C TYR A 198 -3.43 19.47 9.31
N PRO A 199 -4.11 20.23 10.19
CA PRO A 199 -3.47 21.14 11.15
C PRO A 199 -2.56 20.44 12.18
N GLN A 200 -2.76 19.14 12.41
CA GLN A 200 -1.98 18.33 13.35
C GLN A 200 -0.86 17.52 12.67
N SER A 201 -0.78 17.56 11.34
CA SER A 201 0.29 16.88 10.61
C SER A 201 1.57 17.73 10.59
N TYR A 202 2.70 17.06 10.43
CA TYR A 202 3.98 17.73 10.19
C TYR A 202 3.88 18.68 8.98
N TYR A 203 3.29 18.23 7.88
CA TYR A 203 3.16 19.01 6.65
C TYR A 203 2.16 20.17 6.76
N GLY A 204 1.12 20.06 7.58
CA GLY A 204 0.20 21.17 7.85
C GLY A 204 0.88 22.29 8.64
N TYR A 205 1.74 21.95 9.59
CA TYR A 205 2.58 22.92 10.30
C TYR A 205 3.59 23.60 9.36
N GLU A 206 4.35 22.82 8.58
CA GLU A 206 5.30 23.37 7.59
C GLU A 206 4.59 24.25 6.55
N ALA A 207 3.42 23.83 6.08
CA ALA A 207 2.61 24.59 5.14
C ALA A 207 2.18 25.95 5.70
N SER A 208 1.81 26.02 6.98
CA SER A 208 1.49 27.28 7.66
C SER A 208 2.69 28.25 7.64
N LEU A 209 3.88 27.76 7.99
CA LEU A 209 5.10 28.57 7.95
C LEU A 209 5.44 29.06 6.54
N LYS A 210 5.28 28.18 5.54
CA LYS A 210 5.48 28.50 4.11
C LYS A 210 4.48 29.54 3.62
N ALA A 211 3.19 29.39 3.94
CA ALA A 211 2.15 30.34 3.55
C ALA A 211 2.43 31.74 4.09
N VAL A 212 2.71 31.86 5.40
CA VAL A 212 3.03 33.15 6.03
C VAL A 212 4.28 33.78 5.41
N ARG A 213 5.32 33.00 5.13
CA ARG A 213 6.54 33.49 4.48
C ARG A 213 6.28 34.00 3.06
N MET A 214 5.44 33.30 2.30
CA MET A 214 5.11 33.66 0.92
C MET A 214 4.24 34.92 0.86
N GLU A 215 3.32 35.09 1.81
CA GLU A 215 2.48 36.30 1.92
C GLU A 215 3.25 37.51 2.46
N GLY A 216 4.20 37.27 3.36
CA GLY A 216 5.08 38.29 3.93
C GLY A 216 6.21 38.74 3.00
N LYS A 217 6.38 38.10 1.84
CA LYS A 217 7.17 38.63 0.72
C LYS A 217 6.23 39.56 -0.07
N PRO A 218 6.20 40.88 0.17
CA PRO A 218 5.49 41.77 -0.73
C PRO A 218 6.06 41.52 -2.12
N GLY A 219 5.21 41.11 -3.05
CA GLY A 219 5.62 40.72 -4.38
C GLY A 219 6.54 41.78 -4.96
N ALA A 220 7.65 41.37 -5.57
CA ALA A 220 8.53 42.25 -6.33
C ALA A 220 7.79 43.01 -7.47
N ALA A 221 6.51 42.72 -7.69
CA ALA A 221 5.59 43.46 -8.55
C ALA A 221 4.97 44.72 -7.90
N ALA A 222 4.90 44.84 -6.57
CA ALA A 222 4.23 45.97 -5.90
C ALA A 222 5.13 47.20 -5.69
N LEU A 223 6.44 47.06 -5.87
CA LEU A 223 7.40 48.17 -5.72
C LEU A 223 7.62 48.99 -7.01
N ASN A 224 6.96 48.64 -8.11
CA ASN A 224 7.09 49.35 -9.40
C ASN A 224 5.87 50.20 -9.78
N SER A 225 4.93 50.42 -8.86
CA SER A 225 3.80 51.33 -9.05
C SER A 225 3.73 52.37 -7.94
N SER A 226 4.79 53.16 -7.80
CA SER A 226 4.68 54.50 -7.23
C SER A 226 4.48 55.49 -8.38
N PRO A 227 3.31 56.13 -8.51
CA PRO A 227 3.20 57.31 -9.35
C PRO A 227 3.90 58.46 -8.62
N ASN A 228 5.07 58.85 -9.12
CA ASN A 228 5.58 60.20 -8.89
C ASN A 228 4.54 61.18 -9.44
N GLY A 229 4.03 62.05 -8.58
CA GLY A 229 3.10 63.11 -8.97
C GLY A 229 2.59 63.90 -7.78
N LEU A 230 3.48 64.67 -7.16
CA LEU A 230 3.11 65.97 -6.58
C LEU A 230 3.48 67.04 -7.62
#